data_AF-A0A832GU97-F1
#
_entry.id   AF-A0A832GU97-F1
#
_cell.length_a   1.000
_cell.length_b   1.000
_cell.length_c   1.000
_cell.angle_alpha   90.00
_cell.angle_beta   90.00
_cell.angle_gamma   90.00
#
_symmetry.space_group_name_H-M   'P 1'
#
loop_
_entity.id
_entity.type
_entity.pdbx_description
1 polymer ?
#
loop_
_entity_poly.entity_id
_entity_poly.type
_entity_poly.pdbx_seq_one_letter_code
_entity_poly.pdbx_strand_id
1 'polypeptide(L)'
;MKGNKMKQFVIMLFFIVFSVVSGMAQDKGVDFTGKGVEPDWNVKIDIDGGIYFTSESGNVKLETGKPKFVPIMDVAGWSYVSKTDDFAIEVEIMKRDCTSGYEDVVYPYSVRVIINYFADKRRVEYNGCGKYEVNEMLNNEWTLEKFNGREIAESDYMQIKPFMKFDVAEKKVAGKSGCNNYFGEAEVQGDRIKFGYRFGSTMMACPNMEFEKEFMKAITGKTMDYRIEGDRLYLMENGETVMELVKK
;
A
#
# COMPACT_ATOMS: atom_id res chain seq x y z
N MET A 1 -43.71 -42.15 49.05
CA MET A 1 -43.34 -41.20 50.13
C MET A 1 -41.84 -41.30 50.36
N LYS A 2 -41.14 -40.14 50.38
CA LYS A 2 -39.81 -39.88 50.97
C LYS A 2 -38.66 -40.76 50.42
N GLY A 3 -37.60 -40.28 49.79
CA GLY A 3 -36.89 -39.01 49.94
C GLY A 3 -35.43 -39.31 50.28
N ASN A 4 -34.51 -38.64 49.56
CA ASN A 4 -33.28 -38.01 50.07
C ASN A 4 -31.91 -38.46 49.48
N LYS A 5 -31.07 -37.42 49.31
CA LYS A 5 -29.61 -37.31 49.10
C LYS A 5 -29.11 -37.36 47.64
N MET A 6 -28.94 -36.24 46.95
CA MET A 6 -28.02 -35.09 47.16
C MET A 6 -26.56 -35.45 46.83
N LYS A 7 -26.10 -35.07 45.64
CA LYS A 7 -24.70 -34.71 45.37
C LYS A 7 -24.67 -33.40 44.60
N GLN A 8 -23.87 -32.51 45.15
CA GLN A 8 -23.74 -31.10 44.88
C GLN A 8 -22.53 -30.92 43.97
N PHE A 9 -22.71 -30.27 42.83
CA PHE A 9 -21.63 -29.75 41.99
C PHE A 9 -22.11 -28.40 41.46
N VAL A 10 -21.65 -27.32 42.07
CA VAL A 10 -21.77 -25.98 41.50
C VAL A 10 -20.35 -25.55 41.14
N ILE A 11 -20.14 -25.42 39.84
CA ILE A 11 -18.88 -25.03 39.20
C ILE A 11 -18.67 -23.54 39.46
N MET A 12 -17.49 -23.19 39.96
CA MET A 12 -17.05 -21.81 40.17
C MET A 12 -16.76 -21.17 38.80
N LEU A 13 -17.63 -20.28 38.34
CA LEU A 13 -17.43 -19.48 37.14
C LEU A 13 -16.43 -18.36 37.43
N PHE A 14 -15.19 -18.53 36.95
CA PHE A 14 -14.24 -17.42 36.81
C PHE A 14 -14.68 -16.55 35.63
N PHE A 15 -15.17 -15.34 35.90
CA PHE A 15 -15.30 -14.30 34.88
C PHE A 15 -13.90 -13.72 34.61
N ILE A 16 -13.26 -14.17 33.53
CA ILE A 16 -12.11 -13.46 32.97
C ILE A 16 -12.67 -12.36 32.06
N VAL A 17 -12.63 -11.12 32.54
CA VAL A 17 -12.85 -9.95 31.69
C VAL A 17 -11.59 -9.76 30.84
N PHE A 18 -11.61 -10.23 29.60
CA PHE A 18 -10.62 -9.83 28.60
C PHE A 18 -10.96 -8.40 28.15
N SER A 19 -10.30 -7.41 28.74
CA SER A 19 -10.14 -6.10 28.09
C SER A 19 -9.34 -6.31 26.82
N VAL A 20 -10.01 -6.18 25.67
CA VAL A 20 -9.33 -6.12 24.38
C VAL A 20 -8.76 -4.70 24.27
N VAL A 21 -7.46 -4.58 24.55
CA VAL A 21 -6.68 -3.44 24.08
C VAL A 21 -6.55 -3.63 22.58
N SER A 22 -7.38 -2.94 21.80
CA SER A 22 -7.28 -2.90 20.34
C SER A 22 -6.01 -2.14 19.93
N GLY A 23 -4.88 -2.85 19.95
CA GLY A 23 -3.72 -2.47 19.15
C GLY A 23 -4.09 -2.68 17.69
N MET A 24 -4.05 -1.62 16.89
CA MET A 24 -4.18 -1.71 15.43
C MET A 24 -3.04 -2.56 14.88
N ALA A 25 -3.30 -3.85 14.65
CA ALA A 25 -2.50 -4.64 13.74
C ALA A 25 -2.79 -4.11 12.33
N GLN A 26 -1.76 -3.64 11.62
CA GLN A 26 -1.88 -3.35 10.21
C GLN A 26 -2.23 -4.65 9.49
N ASP A 27 -3.37 -4.70 8.81
CA ASP A 27 -3.77 -5.85 8.01
C ASP A 27 -2.70 -6.04 6.91
N LYS A 28 -1.84 -7.06 7.07
CA LYS A 28 -0.79 -7.36 6.10
C LYS A 28 -1.42 -7.59 4.72
N GLY A 29 -0.91 -6.90 3.70
CA GLY A 29 -1.35 -7.03 2.31
C GLY A 29 -2.44 -6.05 1.87
N VAL A 30 -2.97 -5.19 2.74
CA VAL A 30 -3.93 -4.15 2.32
C VAL A 30 -3.18 -2.93 1.79
N ASP A 31 -3.37 -2.63 0.50
CA ASP A 31 -2.77 -1.49 -0.20
C ASP A 31 -3.63 -0.23 -0.13
N PHE A 32 -4.96 -0.40 -0.15
CA PHE A 32 -5.89 0.72 -0.19
C PHE A 32 -7.08 0.48 0.72
N THR A 33 -7.48 1.53 1.43
CA THR A 33 -8.72 1.55 2.21
C THR A 33 -9.62 2.67 1.74
N GLY A 34 -10.92 2.37 1.66
CA GLY A 34 -11.97 3.36 1.39
C GLY A 34 -13.15 3.16 2.31
N LYS A 35 -13.87 4.24 2.59
CA LYS A 35 -15.05 4.24 3.45
C LYS A 35 -16.04 5.33 3.07
N GLY A 36 -17.29 5.11 3.43
CA GLY A 36 -18.34 6.14 3.43
C GLY A 36 -19.33 5.90 4.56
N VAL A 37 -20.14 6.93 4.85
CA VAL A 37 -20.97 6.96 6.06
C VAL A 37 -22.45 6.78 5.78
N GLU A 38 -22.96 7.30 4.66
CA GLU A 38 -24.38 7.19 4.31
C GLU A 38 -24.56 6.81 2.82
N PRO A 39 -24.90 5.53 2.52
CA PRO A 39 -24.91 4.40 3.45
C PRO A 39 -23.50 4.09 3.99
N ASP A 40 -23.40 3.39 5.13
CA ASP A 40 -22.10 3.00 5.66
C ASP A 40 -21.49 1.90 4.77
N TRP A 41 -20.20 2.03 4.51
CA TRP A 41 -19.44 1.02 3.80
C TRP A 41 -17.95 1.15 4.05
N ASN A 42 -17.24 0.03 3.88
CA ASN A 42 -15.79 -0.05 3.88
C ASN A 42 -15.33 -0.92 2.70
N VAL A 43 -14.22 -0.55 2.08
CA VAL A 43 -13.52 -1.36 1.09
C VAL A 43 -12.05 -1.45 1.47
N LYS A 44 -11.48 -2.64 1.32
CA LYS A 44 -10.04 -2.90 1.37
C LYS A 44 -9.63 -3.51 0.05
N ILE A 45 -8.53 -3.04 -0.51
CA ILE A 45 -7.95 -3.59 -1.73
C ILE A 45 -6.55 -4.08 -1.37
N ASP A 46 -6.34 -5.37 -1.56
CA ASP A 46 -5.04 -5.98 -1.76
C ASP A 46 -4.88 -6.14 -3.28
N ILE A 47 -3.94 -5.41 -3.87
CA ILE A 47 -3.76 -5.33 -5.32
C ILE A 47 -3.33 -6.69 -5.90
N ASP A 48 -2.68 -7.53 -5.09
CA ASP A 48 -2.25 -8.86 -5.48
C ASP A 48 -3.16 -9.98 -4.98
N GLY A 49 -3.96 -9.71 -3.95
CA GLY A 49 -4.90 -10.66 -3.34
C GLY A 49 -6.33 -10.51 -3.82
N GLY A 50 -6.97 -9.37 -3.57
CA GLY A 50 -8.41 -9.22 -3.77
C GLY A 50 -9.05 -7.92 -3.27
N ILE A 51 -10.32 -7.74 -3.63
CA ILE A 51 -11.17 -6.66 -3.10
C ILE A 51 -12.10 -7.23 -2.04
N TYR A 52 -12.12 -6.59 -0.87
CA TYR A 52 -12.97 -6.94 0.27
C TYR A 52 -13.89 -5.76 0.57
N PHE A 53 -15.21 -5.97 0.47
CA PHE A 53 -16.21 -4.92 0.67
C PHE A 53 -17.19 -5.32 1.78
N THR A 54 -17.55 -4.36 2.63
CA THR A 54 -18.55 -4.54 3.68
C THR A 54 -19.47 -3.32 3.79
N SER A 55 -20.76 -3.55 4.05
CA SER A 55 -21.73 -2.51 4.44
C SER A 55 -22.61 -3.09 5.54
N GLU A 56 -22.62 -2.48 6.73
CA GLU A 56 -23.39 -2.96 7.88
C GLU A 56 -24.88 -2.67 7.70
N SER A 57 -25.25 -1.44 7.31
CA SER A 57 -26.65 -1.10 7.00
C SER A 57 -27.23 -1.95 5.87
N GLY A 58 -26.41 -2.31 4.89
CA GLY A 58 -26.80 -3.19 3.79
C GLY A 58 -26.75 -4.68 4.12
N ASN A 59 -26.16 -5.08 5.25
CA ASN A 59 -25.79 -6.46 5.56
C ASN A 59 -25.03 -7.15 4.40
N VAL A 60 -24.08 -6.44 3.80
CA VAL A 60 -23.29 -6.90 2.65
C VAL A 60 -21.88 -7.23 3.09
N LYS A 61 -21.36 -8.39 2.70
CA LYS A 61 -19.95 -8.75 2.76
C LYS A 61 -19.56 -9.46 1.48
N LEU A 62 -18.63 -8.88 0.73
CA LEU A 62 -18.16 -9.39 -0.56
C LEU A 62 -16.64 -9.52 -0.55
N GLU A 63 -16.18 -10.54 -1.25
CA GLU A 63 -14.77 -10.83 -1.43
C GLU A 63 -14.55 -11.31 -2.87
N THR A 64 -13.43 -10.93 -3.44
CA THR A 64 -13.05 -11.29 -4.81
C THR A 64 -11.57 -11.63 -4.86
N GLY A 65 -11.12 -12.28 -5.94
CA GLY A 65 -9.70 -12.46 -6.21
C GLY A 65 -9.03 -11.21 -6.79
N LYS A 66 -7.77 -11.37 -7.18
CA LYS A 66 -6.88 -10.31 -7.66
C LYS A 66 -7.58 -9.36 -8.64
N PRO A 67 -7.65 -8.05 -8.31
CA PRO A 67 -8.27 -7.09 -9.19
C PRO A 67 -7.41 -6.76 -10.41
N LYS A 68 -8.07 -6.38 -11.50
CA LYS A 68 -7.45 -5.76 -12.66
C LYS A 68 -7.41 -4.25 -12.48
N PHE A 69 -6.23 -3.66 -12.63
CA PHE A 69 -6.04 -2.22 -12.73
C PHE A 69 -6.50 -1.71 -14.10
N VAL A 70 -7.30 -0.64 -14.12
CA VAL A 70 -7.82 0.01 -15.33
C VAL A 70 -7.68 1.53 -15.18
N PRO A 71 -6.89 2.24 -16.01
CA PRO A 71 -6.85 3.71 -15.93
C PRO A 71 -8.19 4.31 -16.39
N ILE A 72 -8.63 5.39 -15.73
CA ILE A 72 -9.82 6.14 -16.15
C ILE A 72 -9.36 7.23 -17.14
N MET A 73 -9.94 7.24 -18.35
CA MET A 73 -9.59 8.26 -19.35
C MET A 73 -10.07 9.64 -18.91
N ASP A 74 -9.27 10.66 -19.21
CA ASP A 74 -9.57 12.09 -18.97
C ASP A 74 -9.84 12.49 -17.50
N VAL A 75 -9.59 11.59 -16.56
CA VAL A 75 -9.68 11.84 -15.12
C VAL A 75 -8.37 11.40 -14.47
N ALA A 76 -7.87 12.17 -13.51
CA ALA A 76 -6.73 11.75 -12.69
C ALA A 76 -7.19 10.64 -11.71
N GLY A 77 -7.35 9.41 -12.20
CA GLY A 77 -7.86 8.30 -11.43
C GLY A 77 -7.77 6.96 -12.16
N TRP A 78 -8.12 5.90 -11.45
CA TRP A 78 -8.10 4.52 -11.95
C TRP A 78 -9.14 3.67 -11.24
N SER A 79 -9.49 2.55 -11.85
CA SER A 79 -10.39 1.54 -11.29
C SER A 79 -9.63 0.26 -10.97
N TYR A 80 -10.01 -0.38 -9.86
CA TYR A 80 -9.73 -1.79 -9.61
C TYR A 80 -11.00 -2.59 -9.86
N VAL A 81 -10.94 -3.53 -10.79
CA VAL A 81 -12.10 -4.31 -11.23
C VAL A 81 -11.88 -5.79 -10.92
N SER A 82 -12.83 -6.43 -10.25
CA SER A 82 -12.83 -7.88 -10.03
C SER A 82 -14.21 -8.48 -10.22
N LYS A 83 -14.27 -9.77 -10.55
CA LYS A 83 -15.52 -10.47 -10.90
C LYS A 83 -15.52 -11.88 -10.31
N THR A 84 -16.69 -12.30 -9.84
CA THR A 84 -17.02 -13.67 -9.44
C THR A 84 -18.11 -14.25 -10.36
N ASP A 85 -18.64 -15.42 -10.03
CA ASP A 85 -19.79 -15.99 -10.74
C ASP A 85 -21.11 -15.26 -10.40
N ASP A 86 -21.16 -14.53 -9.28
CA ASP A 86 -22.39 -13.91 -8.75
C ASP A 86 -22.46 -12.40 -8.97
N PHE A 87 -21.30 -11.73 -8.98
CA PHE A 87 -21.23 -10.27 -9.11
C PHE A 87 -19.91 -9.79 -9.73
N ALA A 88 -19.91 -8.54 -10.20
CA ALA A 88 -18.70 -7.77 -10.48
C ALA A 88 -18.63 -6.55 -9.57
N ILE A 89 -17.43 -6.25 -9.09
CA ILE A 89 -17.13 -5.06 -8.29
C ILE A 89 -16.09 -4.20 -9.03
N GLU A 90 -16.35 -2.91 -9.09
CA GLU A 90 -15.44 -1.89 -9.58
C GLU A 90 -15.25 -0.83 -8.50
N VAL A 91 -14.00 -0.55 -8.16
CA VAL A 91 -13.63 0.51 -7.21
C VAL A 91 -12.87 1.60 -7.98
N GLU A 92 -13.57 2.69 -8.29
CA GLU A 92 -13.00 3.89 -8.88
C GLU A 92 -12.30 4.73 -7.81
N ILE A 93 -11.04 5.07 -8.01
CA ILE A 93 -10.21 5.89 -7.13
C ILE A 93 -9.79 7.14 -7.92
N MET A 94 -10.28 8.30 -7.51
CA MET A 94 -9.98 9.59 -8.15
C MET A 94 -9.09 10.44 -7.25
N LYS A 95 -7.99 10.96 -7.79
CA LYS A 95 -7.03 11.85 -7.11
C LYS A 95 -7.63 13.24 -6.93
N ARG A 96 -8.51 13.35 -5.94
CA ARG A 96 -9.16 14.57 -5.48
C ARG A 96 -9.41 14.48 -3.99
N ASP A 97 -9.20 15.59 -3.31
CA ASP A 97 -9.45 15.69 -1.88
C ASP A 97 -10.91 15.37 -1.55
N CYS A 98 -11.11 14.63 -0.47
CA CYS A 98 -12.39 14.12 -0.03
C CYS A 98 -12.52 14.27 1.48
N THR A 99 -13.63 14.81 1.96
CA THR A 99 -13.92 14.97 3.39
C THR A 99 -15.08 14.07 3.78
N SER A 100 -14.93 13.37 4.92
CA SER A 100 -15.90 12.35 5.36
C SER A 100 -17.09 12.90 6.16
N GLY A 101 -17.22 14.22 6.32
CA GLY A 101 -18.37 14.87 6.94
C GLY A 101 -18.40 14.90 8.48
N TYR A 102 -17.63 14.04 9.16
CA TYR A 102 -17.59 13.95 10.63
C TYR A 102 -16.33 14.53 11.27
N GLU A 103 -15.25 14.63 10.49
CA GLU A 103 -13.96 15.15 10.95
C GLU A 103 -13.37 16.03 9.84
N ASP A 104 -12.59 17.05 10.20
CA ASP A 104 -11.75 17.84 9.29
C ASP A 104 -10.57 17.02 8.71
N VAL A 105 -10.73 15.69 8.62
CA VAL A 105 -9.77 14.79 8.00
C VAL A 105 -10.00 14.80 6.50
N VAL A 106 -9.00 15.32 5.79
CA VAL A 106 -8.95 15.31 4.32
C VAL A 106 -8.29 14.02 3.86
N TYR A 107 -9.02 13.25 3.07
CA TYR A 107 -8.52 12.07 2.38
C TYR A 107 -8.05 12.47 0.97
N PRO A 108 -6.95 11.89 0.47
CA PRO A 108 -6.38 12.26 -0.81
C PRO A 108 -7.17 11.73 -2.03
N TYR A 109 -8.15 10.84 -1.81
CA TYR A 109 -8.93 10.25 -2.89
C TYR A 109 -10.44 10.27 -2.59
N SER A 110 -11.23 10.63 -3.61
CA SER A 110 -12.64 10.24 -3.69
C SER A 110 -12.75 8.85 -4.26
N VAL A 111 -13.64 8.05 -3.69
CA VAL A 111 -13.85 6.65 -4.04
C VAL A 111 -15.29 6.43 -4.43
N ARG A 112 -15.51 5.68 -5.52
CA ARG A 112 -16.80 5.12 -5.88
C ARG A 112 -16.69 3.61 -6.00
N VAL A 113 -17.53 2.88 -5.26
CA VAL A 113 -17.66 1.43 -5.39
C VAL A 113 -18.94 1.14 -6.16
N ILE A 114 -18.82 0.40 -7.25
CA ILE A 114 -19.93 -0.03 -8.10
C ILE A 114 -20.01 -1.55 -8.03
N ILE A 115 -21.16 -2.08 -7.62
CA ILE A 115 -21.40 -3.52 -7.54
C ILE A 115 -22.55 -3.88 -8.50
N ASN A 116 -22.27 -4.78 -9.43
CA ASN A 116 -23.25 -5.33 -10.37
C ASN A 116 -23.55 -6.79 -9.98
N TYR A 117 -24.73 -7.04 -9.42
CA TYR A 117 -25.21 -8.38 -9.08
C TYR A 117 -25.86 -9.02 -10.31
N PHE A 118 -25.49 -10.25 -10.66
CA PHE A 118 -25.93 -10.87 -11.91
C PHE A 118 -27.29 -11.55 -11.80
N ALA A 119 -27.60 -12.14 -10.65
CA ALA A 119 -28.84 -12.89 -10.42
C ALA A 119 -30.11 -12.01 -10.58
N ASP A 120 -30.08 -10.80 -10.02
CA ASP A 120 -31.19 -9.85 -10.02
C ASP A 120 -30.97 -8.64 -10.96
N LYS A 121 -29.83 -8.60 -11.67
CA LYS A 121 -29.39 -7.48 -12.53
C LYS A 121 -29.36 -6.13 -11.79
N ARG A 122 -29.14 -6.15 -10.48
CA ARG A 122 -29.10 -4.94 -9.66
C ARG A 122 -27.71 -4.31 -9.70
N ARG A 123 -27.68 -2.98 -9.82
CA ARG A 123 -26.49 -2.15 -9.72
C ARG A 123 -26.59 -1.27 -8.49
N VAL A 124 -25.57 -1.31 -7.64
CA VAL A 124 -25.48 -0.48 -6.42
C VAL A 124 -24.21 0.34 -6.47
N GLU A 125 -24.31 1.60 -6.06
CA GLU A 125 -23.18 2.53 -5.99
C GLU A 125 -23.01 3.07 -4.57
N TYR A 126 -21.76 3.15 -4.15
CA TYR A 126 -21.34 3.74 -2.89
C TYR A 126 -20.32 4.82 -3.19
N ASN A 127 -20.48 6.00 -2.59
CA ASN A 127 -19.52 7.10 -2.72
C ASN A 127 -18.89 7.39 -1.36
N GLY A 128 -17.64 7.82 -1.35
CA GLY A 128 -16.92 8.14 -0.14
C GLY A 128 -15.47 8.50 -0.40
N CYS A 129 -14.62 8.26 0.59
CA CYS A 129 -13.22 8.69 0.58
C CYS A 129 -12.29 7.50 0.78
N GLY A 130 -11.02 7.64 0.40
CA GLY A 130 -10.03 6.60 0.64
C GLY A 130 -8.59 7.08 0.60
N LYS A 131 -7.69 6.19 0.97
CA LYS A 131 -6.25 6.41 1.01
C LYS A 131 -5.51 5.11 0.71
N TYR A 132 -4.32 5.23 0.14
CA TYR A 132 -3.38 4.12 0.14
C TYR A 132 -2.83 3.94 1.56
N GLU A 133 -2.73 2.70 1.99
CA GLU A 133 -1.95 2.36 3.16
C GLU A 133 -0.48 2.49 2.78
N VAL A 134 0.21 3.38 3.47
CA VAL A 134 1.65 3.53 3.27
C VAL A 134 2.38 2.85 4.40
N ASN A 135 3.38 2.06 4.05
CA ASN A 135 4.30 1.54 5.03
C ASN A 135 5.23 2.67 5.52
N GLU A 136 4.96 3.21 6.70
CA GLU A 136 5.77 4.25 7.36
C GLU A 136 7.25 3.83 7.53
N MET A 137 7.55 2.52 7.53
CA MET A 137 8.95 2.06 7.53
C MET A 137 9.71 2.52 6.29
N LEU A 138 9.03 2.83 5.18
CA LEU A 138 9.69 3.35 3.98
C LEU A 138 10.32 4.72 4.22
N ASN A 139 9.78 5.54 5.15
CA ASN A 139 10.24 6.88 5.53
C ASN A 139 11.56 6.84 6.34
N ASN A 140 12.58 6.20 5.77
CA ASN A 140 13.91 5.98 6.34
C ASN A 140 15.00 6.19 5.26
N GLU A 141 16.26 6.15 5.69
CA GLU A 141 17.42 6.07 4.79
C GLU A 141 17.75 4.59 4.53
N TRP A 142 17.84 4.23 3.25
CA TRP A 142 18.05 2.89 2.74
C TRP A 142 19.32 2.85 1.89
N THR A 143 20.32 2.09 2.32
CA THR A 143 21.63 1.98 1.66
C THR A 143 21.66 0.76 0.75
N LEU A 144 22.11 0.93 -0.50
CA LEU A 144 22.09 -0.11 -1.53
C LEU A 144 23.13 -1.21 -1.27
N GLU A 145 22.70 -2.45 -1.07
CA GLU A 145 23.58 -3.62 -0.90
C GLU A 145 23.73 -4.44 -2.19
N LYS A 146 22.63 -4.63 -2.92
CA LYS A 146 22.66 -5.34 -4.21
C LYS A 146 21.92 -4.58 -5.30
N PHE A 147 22.42 -4.70 -6.52
CA PHE A 147 21.84 -4.11 -7.72
C PHE A 147 21.90 -5.12 -8.88
N ASN A 148 20.75 -5.39 -9.49
CA ASN A 148 20.58 -6.41 -10.54
C ASN A 148 21.18 -7.78 -10.14
N GLY A 149 20.91 -8.22 -8.91
CA GLY A 149 21.39 -9.50 -8.38
C GLY A 149 22.87 -9.56 -7.99
N ARG A 150 23.65 -8.49 -8.20
CA ARG A 150 25.07 -8.42 -7.84
C ARG A 150 25.27 -7.61 -6.56
N GLU A 151 26.14 -8.06 -5.67
CA GLU A 151 26.61 -7.25 -4.54
C GLU A 151 27.40 -6.03 -5.03
N ILE A 152 27.13 -4.88 -4.41
CA ILE A 152 27.84 -3.63 -4.68
C ILE A 152 29.16 -3.65 -3.90
N ALA A 153 30.28 -3.55 -4.62
CA ALA A 153 31.62 -3.39 -4.06
C ALA A 153 31.99 -1.90 -3.94
N GLU A 154 32.97 -1.58 -3.09
CA GLU A 154 33.51 -0.22 -2.95
C GLU A 154 34.01 0.37 -4.26
N SER A 155 34.49 -0.45 -5.19
CA SER A 155 34.94 -0.01 -6.52
C SER A 155 33.81 0.45 -7.44
N ASP A 156 32.55 0.10 -7.14
CA ASP A 156 31.39 0.48 -7.94
C ASP A 156 30.94 1.92 -7.67
N TYR A 157 31.24 2.45 -6.49
CA TYR A 157 30.82 3.78 -6.06
C TYR A 157 32.01 4.66 -5.68
N MET A 158 31.98 5.91 -6.14
CA MET A 158 33.17 6.75 -6.10
C MET A 158 33.48 7.37 -4.74
N GLN A 159 32.46 7.80 -4.00
CA GLN A 159 32.66 8.49 -2.71
C GLN A 159 31.85 7.85 -1.59
N ILE A 160 30.59 7.56 -1.85
CA ILE A 160 29.67 7.05 -0.84
C ILE A 160 28.82 5.93 -1.44
N LYS A 161 28.56 4.91 -0.62
CA LYS A 161 27.65 3.84 -1.00
C LYS A 161 26.29 4.45 -1.35
N PRO A 162 25.71 4.14 -2.52
CA PRO A 162 24.45 4.73 -2.94
C PRO A 162 23.34 4.47 -1.92
N PHE A 163 22.49 5.46 -1.69
CA PHE A 163 21.37 5.34 -0.77
C PHE A 163 20.18 6.17 -1.22
N MET A 164 19.01 5.77 -0.75
CA MET A 164 17.73 6.45 -0.96
C MET A 164 17.13 6.86 0.38
N LYS A 165 16.65 8.09 0.48
CA LYS A 165 15.84 8.58 1.59
C LYS A 165 14.48 8.97 1.04
N PHE A 166 13.45 8.26 1.48
CA PHE A 166 12.07 8.59 1.12
C PHE A 166 11.48 9.56 2.13
N ASP A 167 10.70 10.50 1.62
CA ASP A 167 9.75 11.30 2.38
C ASP A 167 8.37 11.01 1.78
N VAL A 168 7.68 10.06 2.40
CA VAL A 168 6.40 9.55 1.92
C VAL A 168 5.33 10.65 1.92
N ALA A 169 5.30 11.46 2.99
CA ALA A 169 4.30 12.50 3.16
C ALA A 169 4.43 13.57 2.07
N GLU A 170 5.67 13.98 1.79
CA GLU A 170 5.99 14.98 0.78
C GLU A 170 6.10 14.41 -0.64
N LYS A 171 5.96 13.09 -0.81
CA LYS A 171 6.10 12.35 -2.08
C LYS A 171 7.46 12.58 -2.76
N LYS A 172 8.53 12.60 -1.95
CA LYS A 172 9.89 12.90 -2.41
C LYS A 172 10.82 11.73 -2.14
N VAL A 173 11.86 11.64 -2.96
CA VAL A 173 13.03 10.82 -2.71
C VAL A 173 14.27 11.66 -2.93
N ALA A 174 15.27 11.49 -2.07
CA ALA A 174 16.58 12.10 -2.22
C ALA A 174 17.66 11.09 -1.85
N GLY A 175 18.90 11.35 -2.24
CA GLY A 175 19.98 10.45 -1.89
C GLY A 175 21.29 10.82 -2.53
N LYS A 176 22.23 9.88 -2.47
CA LYS A 176 23.46 9.93 -3.26
C LYS A 176 23.57 8.69 -4.11
N SER A 177 24.04 8.86 -5.34
CA SER A 177 24.15 7.79 -6.36
C SER A 177 25.60 7.35 -6.60
N GLY A 178 26.48 7.57 -5.62
CA GLY A 178 27.91 7.24 -5.68
C GLY A 178 28.79 8.48 -5.64
N CYS A 179 28.70 9.34 -6.66
CA CYS A 179 29.40 10.62 -6.72
C CYS A 179 28.44 11.76 -6.40
N ASN A 180 27.31 11.87 -7.11
CA ASN A 180 26.40 13.00 -6.98
C ASN A 180 25.26 12.80 -5.97
N ASN A 181 24.73 13.92 -5.48
CA ASN A 181 23.43 13.95 -4.82
C ASN A 181 22.34 13.97 -5.87
N TYR A 182 21.21 13.34 -5.59
CA TYR A 182 20.01 13.44 -6.42
C TYR A 182 18.76 13.69 -5.57
N PHE A 183 17.72 14.23 -6.19
CA PHE A 183 16.40 14.40 -5.60
C PHE A 183 15.31 14.36 -6.69
N GLY A 184 14.13 13.87 -6.35
CA GLY A 184 13.01 13.74 -7.28
C GLY A 184 11.70 13.38 -6.57
N GLU A 185 10.68 13.12 -7.36
CA GLU A 185 9.37 12.67 -6.87
C GLU A 185 9.35 11.15 -6.70
N ALA A 186 8.75 10.68 -5.61
CA ALA A 186 8.43 9.28 -5.36
C ALA A 186 7.07 9.22 -4.65
N GLU A 187 6.04 8.78 -5.36
CA GLU A 187 4.69 8.61 -4.83
C GLU A 187 4.46 7.14 -4.48
N VAL A 188 4.15 6.85 -3.21
CA VAL A 188 3.82 5.50 -2.75
C VAL A 188 2.34 5.23 -2.98
N GLN A 189 2.03 4.07 -3.56
CA GLN A 189 0.69 3.60 -3.85
C GLN A 189 0.59 2.14 -3.41
N GLY A 190 0.27 1.92 -2.13
CA GLY A 190 0.23 0.58 -1.52
C GLY A 190 1.65 0.03 -1.37
N ASP A 191 1.87 -1.14 -1.96
CA ASP A 191 3.15 -1.81 -2.14
C ASP A 191 3.97 -1.35 -3.37
N ARG A 192 3.58 -0.25 -4.03
CA ARG A 192 4.32 0.31 -5.18
C ARG A 192 4.90 1.69 -4.91
N ILE A 193 6.04 1.97 -5.54
CA ILE A 193 6.65 3.30 -5.60
C ILE A 193 6.69 3.74 -7.06
N LYS A 194 6.04 4.87 -7.35
CA LYS A 194 6.11 5.54 -8.64
C LYS A 194 7.12 6.68 -8.57
N PHE A 195 8.25 6.50 -9.25
CA PHE A 195 9.28 7.52 -9.38
C PHE A 195 8.96 8.49 -10.53
N GLY A 196 9.27 9.76 -10.31
CA GLY A 196 9.10 10.81 -11.31
C GLY A 196 10.05 10.65 -12.51
N TYR A 197 9.69 11.26 -13.65
CA TYR A 197 10.54 11.30 -14.85
C TYR A 197 11.66 12.35 -14.76
N ARG A 198 11.63 13.23 -13.77
CA ARG A 198 12.58 14.33 -13.60
C ARG A 198 13.25 14.23 -12.24
N PHE A 199 14.57 14.08 -12.28
CA PHE A 199 15.42 14.14 -11.11
C PHE A 199 16.37 15.35 -11.23
N GLY A 200 16.53 16.07 -10.13
CA GLY A 200 17.66 16.99 -9.96
C GLY A 200 18.90 16.22 -9.52
N SER A 201 20.07 16.64 -9.96
CA SER A 201 21.35 16.07 -9.53
C SER A 201 22.44 17.15 -9.47
N THR A 202 23.43 16.98 -8.60
CA THR A 202 24.67 17.78 -8.66
C THR A 202 25.53 17.35 -9.85
N MET A 203 26.45 18.20 -10.30
CA MET A 203 27.35 17.91 -11.44
C MET A 203 28.81 17.84 -11.01
N MET A 204 29.13 17.04 -9.99
CA MET A 204 30.51 16.74 -9.65
C MET A 204 31.11 15.78 -10.67
N ALA A 205 32.36 16.03 -11.06
CA ALA A 205 33.09 15.16 -11.96
C ALA A 205 33.88 14.11 -11.16
N CYS A 206 33.47 12.84 -11.25
CA CYS A 206 34.24 11.70 -10.75
C CYS A 206 34.80 10.87 -11.92
N PRO A 207 35.99 10.23 -11.78
CA PRO A 207 36.61 9.41 -12.84
C PRO A 207 35.76 8.27 -13.42
N ASN A 208 34.86 7.65 -12.65
CA ASN A 208 33.94 6.62 -13.11
C ASN A 208 32.50 6.99 -12.72
N MET A 209 31.62 7.09 -13.71
CA MET A 209 30.21 7.52 -13.57
C MET A 209 29.24 6.48 -14.13
N GLU A 210 29.72 5.30 -14.53
CA GLU A 210 28.91 4.27 -15.19
C GLU A 210 27.82 3.75 -14.25
N PHE A 211 28.21 3.34 -13.04
CA PHE A 211 27.27 2.88 -12.01
C PHE A 211 26.22 3.94 -11.67
N GLU A 212 26.63 5.20 -11.47
CA GLU A 212 25.70 6.30 -11.17
C GLU A 212 24.62 6.44 -12.26
N LYS A 213 25.01 6.33 -13.54
CA LYS A 213 24.07 6.39 -14.66
C LYS A 213 23.11 5.21 -14.67
N GLU A 214 23.59 4.00 -14.40
CA GLU A 214 22.76 2.80 -14.32
C GLU A 214 21.75 2.89 -13.17
N PHE A 215 22.20 3.29 -11.99
CA PHE A 215 21.36 3.49 -10.82
C PHE A 215 20.25 4.51 -11.10
N MET A 216 20.60 5.69 -11.64
CA MET A 216 19.59 6.72 -11.96
C MET A 216 18.62 6.28 -13.05
N LYS A 217 19.09 5.52 -14.04
CA LYS A 217 18.24 4.93 -15.09
C LYS A 217 17.27 3.90 -14.52
N ALA A 218 17.68 3.13 -13.51
CA ALA A 218 16.85 2.11 -12.89
C ALA A 218 15.69 2.67 -12.06
N ILE A 219 15.71 3.94 -11.67
CA ILE A 219 14.60 4.59 -10.95
C ILE A 219 13.84 5.62 -11.79
N THR A 220 14.47 6.30 -12.74
CA THR A 220 13.84 7.43 -13.43
C THR A 220 12.62 7.00 -14.24
N GLY A 221 11.45 7.54 -13.89
CA GLY A 221 10.17 7.24 -14.56
C GLY A 221 9.67 5.81 -14.35
N LYS A 222 10.22 5.08 -13.39
CA LYS A 222 9.85 3.69 -13.11
C LYS A 222 8.73 3.61 -12.07
N THR A 223 7.92 2.57 -12.20
CA THR A 223 7.03 2.11 -11.13
C THR A 223 7.56 0.77 -10.68
N MET A 224 7.92 0.67 -9.41
CA MET A 224 8.53 -0.54 -8.83
C MET A 224 7.66 -1.03 -7.69
N ASP A 225 7.46 -2.34 -7.64
CA ASP A 225 6.90 -2.97 -6.44
C ASP A 225 7.96 -2.91 -5.33
N TYR A 226 7.57 -2.76 -4.09
CA TYR A 226 8.48 -2.78 -2.96
C TYR A 226 8.00 -3.71 -1.86
N ARG A 227 8.98 -4.25 -1.12
CA ARG A 227 8.72 -5.10 0.04
C ARG A 227 9.72 -4.78 1.12
N ILE A 228 9.26 -4.70 2.37
CA ILE A 228 10.12 -4.50 3.53
C ILE A 228 10.09 -5.76 4.38
N GLU A 229 11.26 -6.33 4.66
CA GLU A 229 11.43 -7.46 5.57
C GLU A 229 12.50 -7.15 6.62
N GLY A 230 12.07 -6.90 7.86
CA GLY A 230 12.98 -6.41 8.90
C GLY A 230 13.64 -5.10 8.48
N ASP A 231 14.96 -5.10 8.45
CA ASP A 231 15.77 -3.94 8.04
C ASP A 231 16.14 -3.94 6.55
N ARG A 232 15.44 -4.71 5.70
CA ARG A 232 15.69 -4.77 4.25
C ARG A 232 14.51 -4.23 3.45
N LEU A 233 14.84 -3.39 2.46
CA LEU A 233 13.93 -2.92 1.43
C LEU A 233 14.32 -3.60 0.10
N TYR A 234 13.35 -4.22 -0.54
CA TYR A 234 13.48 -4.79 -1.88
C TYR A 234 12.69 -3.91 -2.85
N LEU A 235 13.33 -3.45 -3.92
CA LEU A 235 12.66 -2.81 -5.05
C LEU A 235 12.67 -3.77 -6.24
N MET A 236 11.49 -4.03 -6.79
CA MET A 236 11.27 -5.04 -7.82
C MET A 236 10.70 -4.41 -9.09
N GLU A 237 11.12 -4.93 -10.25
CA GLU A 237 10.56 -4.58 -11.55
C GLU A 237 10.15 -5.89 -12.23
N ASN A 238 8.89 -5.99 -12.69
CA ASN A 238 8.35 -7.20 -13.33
C ASN A 238 8.50 -8.49 -12.48
N GLY A 239 8.42 -8.37 -11.16
CA GLY A 239 8.57 -9.50 -10.22
C GLY A 239 10.01 -9.91 -9.92
N GLU A 240 11.01 -9.25 -10.51
CA GLU A 240 12.42 -9.49 -10.22
C GLU A 240 12.98 -8.41 -9.30
N THR A 241 13.75 -8.79 -8.28
CA THR A 241 14.43 -7.84 -7.39
C THR A 241 15.57 -7.15 -8.14
N VAL A 242 15.39 -5.85 -8.39
CA VAL A 242 16.38 -4.97 -9.02
C VAL A 242 17.32 -4.39 -7.97
N MET A 243 16.79 -4.03 -6.79
CA MET A 243 17.60 -3.46 -5.71
C MET A 243 17.27 -4.12 -4.37
N GLU A 244 18.32 -4.46 -3.62
CA GLU A 244 18.23 -4.80 -2.20
C GLU A 244 18.94 -3.69 -1.42
N LEU A 245 18.21 -3.05 -0.50
CA LEU A 245 18.72 -1.99 0.35
C LEU A 245 18.56 -2.36 1.82
N VAL A 246 19.44 -1.84 2.67
CA VAL A 246 19.41 -2.04 4.12
C VAL A 246 19.17 -0.72 4.81
N LYS A 247 18.30 -0.73 5.82
CA LYS A 247 18.01 0.42 6.67
C LYS A 247 19.29 0.82 7.42
N LYS A 248 19.59 2.11 7.41
CA LYS A 248 20.72 2.66 8.17
C LYS A 248 20.38 2.92 9.62
#